data_AF-A0A522ISL9-F1
#
_entry.id   AF-A0A522ISL9-F1
#
_cell.length_a   1.000
_cell.length_b   1.000
_cell.length_c   1.000
_cell.angle_alpha   90.00
_cell.angle_beta   90.00
_cell.angle_gamma   90.00
#
_symmetry.space_group_name_H-M   'P 1'
#
loop_
_entity.id
_entity.type
_entity.pdbx_description
1 polymer ?
#
loop_
_entity_poly.entity_id
_entity_poly.type
_entity_poly.pdbx_seq_one_letter_code
_entity_poly.pdbx_strand_id
1 'polypeptide(L)' 'MATNTEGKVVALTAALAEKNERLAEATSAGVNTAPLKRQIAQIEIDLANAKRMAVQEFHAVPGRTYA' A
#
# COMPACT_ATOMS: atom_id res chain seq x y z
N MET A 1 -18.29 -1.24 7.47
CA MET A 1 -17.61 -2.39 6.84
C MET A 1 -16.36 -1.83 6.22
N ALA A 2 -15.17 -2.30 6.60
CA ALA A 2 -13.97 -1.91 5.87
C ALA A 2 -14.13 -2.40 4.42
N THR A 3 -14.10 -1.49 3.45
CA THR A 3 -14.23 -1.90 2.04
C THR A 3 -13.02 -2.75 1.66
N ASN A 4 -13.18 -3.60 0.65
CA ASN A 4 -12.14 -4.53 0.20
C ASN A 4 -10.83 -3.79 -0.20
N THR A 5 -10.97 -2.51 -0.58
CA THR A 5 -9.91 -1.55 -0.86
C THR A 5 -9.19 -1.04 0.39
N GLU A 6 -9.88 -0.77 1.51
CA GLU A 6 -9.25 -0.40 2.78
C GLU A 6 -8.37 -1.52 3.33
N GLY A 7 -8.85 -2.78 3.24
CA GLY A 7 -8.06 -3.96 3.62
C GLY A 7 -6.77 -4.10 2.80
N LYS A 8 -6.83 -3.78 1.50
CA LYS A 8 -5.63 -3.77 0.63
C LYS A 8 -4.65 -2.67 0.99
N VAL A 9 -5.13 -1.46 1.34
CA VAL A 9 -4.25 -0.36 1.79
C VAL A 9 -3.51 -0.77 3.06
N VAL A 10 -4.21 -1.36 4.04
CA VAL A 10 -3.59 -1.83 5.29
C VAL A 10 -2.56 -2.93 5.03
N ALA A 11 -2.89 -3.91 4.19
CA ALA A 11 -1.96 -4.98 3.83
C ALA A 11 -0.70 -4.45 3.13
N LEU A 12 -0.85 -3.51 2.18
CA LEU A 12 0.28 -2.88 1.49
C LEU A 12 1.13 -2.01 2.43
N THR A 13 0.54 -1.31 3.40
CA THR A 13 1.30 -0.58 4.42
C THR A 13 2.13 -1.50 5.32
N ALA A 14 1.56 -2.64 5.73
CA ALA A 14 2.29 -3.61 6.54
C ALA A 14 3.46 -4.24 5.74
N ALA A 15 3.21 -4.59 4.47
CA ALA A 15 4.25 -5.08 3.58
C ALA A 15 5.37 -4.05 3.33
N LEU A 16 5.02 -2.76 3.23
CA LEU A 16 6.01 -1.68 3.10
C LEU A 16 6.89 -1.54 4.35
N ALA A 17 6.31 -1.66 5.54
CA ALA A 17 7.06 -1.64 6.80
C ALA A 17 8.05 -2.81 6.88
N GLU A 18 7.60 -4.04 6.60
CA GLU A 18 8.46 -5.24 6.59
C GLU A 18 9.63 -5.10 5.61
N LYS A 19 9.38 -4.56 4.40
CA LYS A 19 10.42 -4.37 3.39
C LYS A 19 11.43 -3.29 3.79
N ASN A 20 11.00 -2.26 4.49
CA ASN A 20 11.91 -1.23 5.01
C ASN A 20 12.80 -1.76 6.13
N GLU A 21 12.28 -2.59 7.03
CA GLU A 21 13.09 -3.28 8.05
C GLU A 21 14.15 -4.16 7.39
N ARG A 22 13.75 -4.98 6.41
CA ARG A 22 14.68 -5.84 5.65
C ARG A 22 15.69 -5.04 4.84
N LEU A 23 15.33 -3.84 4.38
CA LEU A 23 16.26 -2.93 3.72
C LEU A 23 17.28 -2.35 4.71
N ALA A 24 16.86 -1.99 5.92
CA ALA A 24 17.75 -1.54 6.98
C ALA A 24 18.76 -2.64 7.35
N GLU A 25 18.28 -3.86 7.59
CA GLU A 25 19.13 -5.03 7.86
C GLU A 25 20.11 -5.32 6.73
N ALA A 26 19.64 -5.36 5.48
CA ALA A 26 20.49 -5.59 4.32
C ALA A 26 21.53 -4.49 4.11
N THR A 27 21.18 -3.24 4.45
CA THR A 27 22.12 -2.10 4.40
C THR A 27 23.20 -2.25 5.47
N SER A 28 22.81 -2.58 6.71
CA SER A 28 23.75 -2.85 7.81
C SER A 28 24.64 -4.07 7.54
N ALA A 29 24.14 -5.07 6.82
CA ALA A 29 24.89 -6.25 6.42
C ALA A 29 25.75 -6.06 5.16
N GLY A 30 25.71 -4.89 4.50
CA GLY A 30 26.45 -4.63 3.26
C GLY A 30 25.96 -5.45 2.04
N VAL A 31 24.73 -5.95 2.09
CA VAL A 31 24.11 -6.76 1.04
C VAL A 31 23.50 -5.85 -0.02
N ASN A 32 23.44 -6.33 -1.27
CA ASN A 32 22.80 -5.61 -2.37
C ASN A 32 21.31 -5.29 -2.06
N THR A 33 21.01 -4.01 -1.84
CA THR A 33 19.66 -3.51 -1.54
C THR A 33 18.87 -3.04 -2.76
N ALA A 34 19.46 -3.04 -3.97
CA ALA A 34 18.77 -2.66 -5.20
C ALA A 34 17.44 -3.40 -5.46
N PRO A 35 17.35 -4.75 -5.29
CA PRO A 35 16.06 -5.44 -5.48
C PRO A 35 15.02 -5.05 -4.42
N LEU A 36 15.42 -4.82 -3.17
CA LEU A 36 14.53 -4.37 -2.10
C LEU A 36 13.97 -2.97 -2.38
N LYS A 37 14.82 -2.04 -2.83
CA LYS A 37 14.39 -0.69 -3.23
C LYS A 37 13.38 -0.70 -4.37
N ARG A 38 13.57 -1.57 -5.37
CA ARG A 38 12.58 -1.74 -6.46
C ARG A 38 11.25 -2.29 -5.94
N GLN A 39 11.28 -3.25 -5.02
CA GLN A 39 10.06 -3.78 -4.42
C GLN A 39 9.31 -2.72 -3.60
N ILE A 40 10.04 -1.91 -2.82
CA ILE A 40 9.45 -0.79 -2.05
C ILE A 40 8.79 0.22 -2.99
N ALA A 41 9.48 0.65 -4.05
CA ALA A 41 8.92 1.57 -5.04
C ALA A 41 7.66 1.02 -5.71
N GLN A 42 7.62 -0.28 -6.01
CA GLN A 42 6.41 -0.92 -6.55
C GLN A 42 5.26 -0.90 -5.54
N ILE A 43 5.52 -1.24 -4.27
CA ILE A 43 4.50 -1.21 -3.21
C ILE A 43 3.97 0.20 -3.03
N GLU A 44 4.81 1.24 -3.09
CA GLU A 44 4.38 2.65 -3.00
C GLU A 44 3.43 3.04 -4.13
N ILE A 45 3.73 2.62 -5.37
CA ILE A 45 2.86 2.84 -6.54
C ILE A 45 1.52 2.12 -6.34
N ASP A 46 1.54 0.87 -5.90
CA ASP A 46 0.34 0.07 -5.65
C ASP A 46 -0.51 0.68 -4.53
N LEU A 47 0.13 1.26 -3.51
CA LEU A 47 -0.54 1.96 -2.40
C LEU A 47 -1.20 3.26 -2.87
N ALA A 48 -0.54 4.02 -3.74
CA ALA A 48 -1.12 5.22 -4.36
C ALA A 48 -2.34 4.87 -5.23
N ASN A 49 -2.26 3.77 -5.99
CA ASN A 49 -3.38 3.27 -6.79
C ASN A 49 -4.54 2.76 -5.93
N ALA A 50 -4.24 1.98 -4.89
CA ALA A 50 -5.24 1.47 -3.95
C ALA A 50 -5.98 2.61 -3.23
N LYS A 51 -5.25 3.67 -2.81
CA LYS A 51 -5.85 4.88 -2.24
C LYS A 51 -6.77 5.59 -3.23
N ARG A 52 -6.34 5.76 -4.49
CA ARG A 52 -7.17 6.37 -5.54
C ARG A 52 -8.44 5.56 -5.78
N MET A 53 -8.33 4.23 -5.83
CA MET A 53 -9.50 3.34 -5.98
C MET A 53 -10.43 3.39 -4.77
N ALA A 54 -9.90 3.41 -3.54
CA ALA A 54 -10.71 3.54 -2.33
C ALA A 54 -11.54 4.83 -2.35
N VAL A 55 -10.93 5.95 -2.77
CA VAL A 55 -11.61 7.24 -2.92
C VAL A 55 -12.69 7.17 -4.01
N GLN A 56 -12.40 6.58 -5.17
CA GLN A 56 -13.41 6.39 -6.21
C GLN A 56 -14.58 5.52 -5.77
N GLU A 57 -14.31 4.42 -5.06
CA GLU A 57 -15.34 3.51 -4.53
C GLU A 57 -16.22 4.22 -3.50
N PHE A 58 -15.64 5.05 -2.64
CA PHE A 58 -16.38 5.90 -1.71
C PHE A 58 -17.28 6.93 -2.43
N HIS A 59 -16.79 7.58 -3.48
CA HIS A 59 -17.56 8.55 -4.26
C HIS A 59 -18.58 7.89 -5.22
N ALA A 60 -18.38 6.63 -5.58
CA ALA A 60 -19.31 5.86 -6.42
C ALA A 60 -20.50 5.30 -5.62
N VAL A 61 -20.49 5.35 -4.29
CA VAL A 61 -21.67 5.08 -3.48
C VAL A 61 -22.72 6.14 -3.84
N PRO A 62 -23.86 5.76 -4.48
CA PRO A 62 -24.91 6.72 -4.74
C PRO A 62 -25.32 7.29 -3.40
N GLY A 63 -25.21 8.61 -3.25
CA GLY A 63 -25.69 9.31 -2.07
C GLY A 63 -27.09 8.78 -1.77
N ARG A 64 -27.31 8.30 -0.53
CA ARG A 64 -28.63 7.92 -0.04
C ARG A 64 -29.61 8.98 -0.52
N THR A 65 -30.41 8.64 -1.52
CA THR A 65 -31.67 9.31 -1.77
C THR A 65 -32.42 9.15 -0.45
N TYR A 66 -32.57 10.26 0.27
CA TYR A 66 -33.52 10.32 1.37
C TYR A 66 -34.87 9.93 0.76
N ALA A 67 -35.29 8.69 1.04
CA ALA A 67 -36.62 8.17 0.75
C ALA A 67 -37.60 8.70 1.78
#